data_AF-A0A931KID8-F1
#
_entry.id   AF-A0A931KID8-F1
#
_cell.length_a   1.000
_cell.length_b   1.000
_cell.length_c   1.000
_cell.angle_alpha   90.00
_cell.angle_beta   90.00
_cell.angle_gamma   90.00
#
_symmetry.space_group_name_H-M   'P 1'
#
loop_
_entity.id
_entity.type
_entity.pdbx_description
1 polymer ?
#
loop_
_entity_poly.entity_id
_entity_poly.type
_entity_poly.pdbx_seq_one_letter_code
_entity_poly.pdbx_strand_id
1 'polypeptide(L)'
;MSALVPRIYLAGPQVFYPAPEGIFERMKAICAAHGLEGVAPIDSQMGLEGVEPGRPLFRRIVQGDFDLIDTCDGGIFCLDPWRGVEMDTGTAIEIGYMVPQKKPMSGWTSDPRFYPQKIKDHFAGHAMQGAGKNTMGATSGVLRDPEGMLIHSEGLYMHGMAQMPIEMAGGEVFAAKDWDGAFTQAVQHIKMQFDRNQSLQPSPR
;
A
#
# COMPACT_ATOMS: atom_id res chain seq x y z
N MET A 1 -2.23 -24.19 22.64
CA MET A 1 -1.88 -22.75 22.62
C MET A 1 -2.77 -22.11 21.57
N SER A 2 -3.51 -21.05 21.90
CA SER A 2 -4.19 -20.25 20.86
C SER A 2 -3.12 -19.75 19.89
N ALA A 3 -3.35 -19.87 18.58
CA ALA A 3 -2.51 -19.15 17.63
C ALA A 3 -2.59 -17.65 17.97
N LEU A 4 -1.47 -16.96 17.97
CA LEU A 4 -1.44 -15.50 18.11
C LEU A 4 -2.17 -14.89 16.91
N VAL A 5 -2.97 -13.85 17.15
CA VAL A 5 -3.65 -13.11 16.09
C VAL A 5 -2.60 -12.33 15.30
N PRO A 6 -2.48 -12.51 13.96
CA PRO A 6 -1.48 -11.79 13.18
C PRO A 6 -1.71 -10.28 13.21
N ARG A 7 -0.63 -9.52 13.42
CA ARG A 7 -0.63 -8.05 13.46
C ARG A 7 -0.33 -7.47 12.09
N ILE A 8 -1.20 -6.60 11.59
CA ILE A 8 -1.18 -6.09 10.22
C ILE A 8 -1.01 -4.58 10.22
N TYR A 9 0.11 -4.11 9.66
CA TYR A 9 0.35 -2.68 9.48
C TYR A 9 -0.56 -2.10 8.40
N LEU A 10 -1.24 -0.99 8.69
CA LEU A 10 -2.22 -0.35 7.82
C LEU A 10 -1.66 0.97 7.28
N ALA A 11 -1.19 0.95 6.04
CA ALA A 11 -0.46 2.06 5.44
C ALA A 11 -1.27 2.82 4.40
N GLY A 12 -1.10 4.14 4.34
CA GLY A 12 -1.74 4.99 3.33
C GLY A 12 -1.90 6.45 3.75
N PRO A 13 -2.39 7.32 2.83
CA PRO A 13 -2.56 8.75 3.08
C PRO A 13 -3.68 9.09 4.07
N GLN A 14 -4.39 8.08 4.61
CA GLN A 14 -5.54 8.26 5.51
C GLN A 14 -5.16 9.03 6.78
N VAL A 15 -3.90 8.97 7.23
CA VAL A 15 -3.37 9.80 8.34
C VAL A 15 -3.51 11.31 8.10
N PHE A 16 -3.62 11.74 6.84
CA PHE A 16 -3.73 13.16 6.46
C PHE A 16 -5.18 13.61 6.21
N TYR A 17 -6.16 12.73 6.39
CA TYR A 17 -7.56 13.04 6.12
C TYR A 17 -8.16 13.83 7.30
N PRO A 18 -9.32 14.50 7.14
CA PRO A 18 -9.90 15.31 8.22
C PRO A 18 -10.27 14.56 9.50
N ALA A 19 -10.46 13.24 9.44
CA ALA A 19 -10.83 12.40 10.57
C ALA A 19 -10.10 11.04 10.46
N PRO A 20 -8.76 11.02 10.62
CA PRO A 20 -7.95 9.83 10.40
C PRO A 20 -8.33 8.69 11.37
N GLU A 21 -8.69 9.02 12.62
CA GLU A 21 -9.04 8.05 13.65
C GLU A 21 -10.25 7.22 13.22
N GLY A 22 -11.32 7.85 12.73
CA GLY A 22 -12.52 7.16 12.30
C GLY A 22 -12.29 6.21 11.11
N ILE A 23 -11.38 6.59 10.21
CA ILE A 23 -11.00 5.74 9.07
C ILE A 23 -10.21 4.52 9.55
N PHE A 24 -9.20 4.73 10.39
CA PHE A 24 -8.41 3.62 10.91
C PHE A 24 -9.22 2.71 11.83
N GLU A 25 -10.13 3.22 12.65
CA GLU A 25 -11.06 2.39 13.45
C GLU A 25 -11.92 1.49 12.55
N ARG A 26 -12.41 2.00 11.41
CA ARG A 26 -13.12 1.18 10.42
C ARG A 26 -12.21 0.11 9.83
N MET A 27 -10.98 0.45 9.44
CA MET A 27 -10.02 -0.51 8.90
C MET A 27 -9.67 -1.61 9.92
N LYS A 28 -9.39 -1.23 11.17
CA LYS A 28 -9.12 -2.14 12.29
C LYS A 28 -10.30 -3.07 12.55
N ALA A 29 -11.54 -2.56 12.49
CA ALA A 29 -12.75 -3.38 12.66
C ALA A 29 -12.90 -4.45 11.57
N ILE A 30 -12.55 -4.13 10.31
CA ILE A 30 -12.57 -5.09 9.20
C ILE A 30 -11.50 -6.17 9.39
N CYS A 31 -10.29 -5.79 9.80
CA CYS A 31 -9.25 -6.75 10.18
C CYS A 31 -9.72 -7.69 11.30
N ALA A 32 -10.30 -7.13 12.36
CA ALA A 32 -10.80 -7.90 13.51
C ALA A 32 -11.89 -8.89 13.10
N ALA A 33 -12.81 -8.49 12.22
CA ALA A 33 -13.85 -9.36 11.67
C ALA A 33 -13.30 -10.56 10.87
N HIS A 34 -12.02 -10.53 10.50
CA HIS A 34 -11.32 -11.60 9.79
C HIS A 34 -10.21 -12.25 10.63
N GLY A 35 -10.19 -12.02 11.94
CA GLY A 35 -9.22 -12.64 12.85
C GLY A 35 -7.80 -12.12 12.66
N LEU A 36 -7.67 -10.84 12.34
CA LEU A 36 -6.42 -10.09 12.24
C LEU A 36 -6.46 -8.88 13.18
N GLU A 37 -5.30 -8.45 13.67
CA GLU A 37 -5.16 -7.22 14.44
C GLU A 37 -4.62 -6.13 13.52
N GLY A 38 -5.48 -5.18 13.13
CA GLY A 38 -5.04 -4.01 12.37
C GLY A 38 -4.32 -3.00 13.26
N VAL A 39 -3.19 -2.47 12.79
CA VAL A 39 -2.36 -1.50 13.53
C VAL A 39 -2.08 -0.31 12.62
N ALA A 40 -2.35 0.91 13.09
CA ALA A 40 -2.26 2.12 12.28
C ALA A 40 -1.04 2.98 12.67
N PRO A 41 -0.44 3.74 11.74
CA PRO A 41 0.68 4.63 12.03
C PRO A 41 0.36 5.63 13.15
N ILE A 42 -0.88 6.11 13.24
CA ILE A 42 -1.31 7.03 14.31
C ILE A 42 -1.15 6.44 15.72
N ASP A 43 -1.14 5.10 15.85
CA ASP A 43 -0.92 4.42 17.13
C ASP A 43 0.53 4.62 17.64
N SER A 44 1.49 4.84 16.73
CA SER A 44 2.90 5.12 17.05
C SER A 44 3.13 6.55 17.58
N GLN A 45 2.15 7.43 17.37
CA GLN A 45 2.26 8.87 17.62
C GLN A 45 1.74 9.28 19.00
N MET A 46 1.18 8.35 19.78
CA MET A 46 0.75 8.61 21.15
C MET A 46 1.92 9.15 22.00
N GLY A 47 1.71 10.27 22.69
CA GLY A 47 2.76 10.92 23.49
C GLY A 47 3.58 11.98 22.75
N LEU A 48 3.23 12.28 21.49
CA LEU A 48 3.82 13.39 20.73
C LEU A 48 2.96 14.68 20.79
N GLU A 49 1.91 14.71 21.60
CA GLU A 49 1.02 15.85 21.75
C GLU A 49 1.78 17.08 22.27
N GLY A 50 1.55 18.24 21.63
CA GLY A 50 2.19 19.49 22.02
C GLY A 50 3.66 19.65 21.63
N VAL A 51 4.23 18.68 20.89
CA VAL A 51 5.55 18.85 20.26
C VAL A 51 5.40 19.72 19.01
N GLU A 52 6.22 20.76 18.90
CA GLU A 52 6.18 21.68 17.75
C GLU A 52 6.45 20.95 16.41
N PRO A 53 5.67 21.26 15.36
CA PRO A 53 5.92 20.74 14.02
C PRO A 53 7.34 21.08 13.54
N GLY A 54 8.03 20.08 12.99
CA GLY A 54 9.36 20.28 12.43
C GLY A 54 10.17 18.99 12.34
N ARG A 55 11.45 19.14 11.95
CA ARG A 55 12.37 18.02 11.74
C ARG A 55 12.50 17.09 12.97
N PRO A 56 12.58 17.58 14.22
CA PRO A 56 12.67 16.70 15.38
C PRO A 56 11.41 15.85 15.59
N LEU A 57 10.22 16.43 15.43
CA LEU A 57 8.96 15.70 15.53
C LEU A 57 8.87 14.63 14.43
N PHE A 58 9.11 15.00 13.18
CA PHE A 58 9.04 14.05 12.07
C PHE A 58 10.07 12.91 12.18
N ARG A 59 11.25 13.15 12.77
CA ARG A 59 12.19 12.07 13.07
C ARG A 59 11.58 11.04 14.02
N ARG A 60 10.85 11.49 15.06
CA ARG A 60 10.20 10.59 16.02
C ARG A 60 9.06 9.82 15.37
N ILE A 61 8.24 10.49 14.55
CA ILE A 61 7.15 9.85 13.80
C ILE A 61 7.69 8.74 12.89
N VAL A 62 8.67 9.06 12.02
CA VAL A 62 9.23 8.07 11.09
C VAL A 62 9.88 6.90 11.82
N GLN A 63 10.59 7.15 12.93
CA GLN A 63 11.15 6.07 13.73
C GLN A 63 10.04 5.20 14.35
N GLY A 64 8.99 5.83 14.90
CA GLY A 64 7.84 5.13 15.46
C GLY A 64 7.12 4.26 14.44
N ASP A 65 6.95 4.73 13.22
CA ASP A 65 6.30 3.97 12.13
C ASP A 65 7.15 2.74 11.73
N PHE A 66 8.47 2.88 11.61
CA PHE A 66 9.35 1.73 11.37
C PHE A 66 9.38 0.74 12.53
N ASP A 67 9.49 1.23 13.77
CA ASP A 67 9.43 0.37 14.96
C ASP A 67 8.09 -0.38 15.01
N LEU A 68 6.99 0.26 14.63
CA LEU A 68 5.67 -0.35 14.55
C LEU A 68 5.60 -1.44 13.47
N ILE A 69 6.10 -1.16 12.26
CA ILE A 69 6.20 -2.13 11.17
C ILE A 69 6.99 -3.37 11.61
N ASP A 70 8.09 -3.19 12.35
CA ASP A 70 8.92 -4.30 12.82
C ASP A 70 8.15 -5.26 13.75
N THR A 71 7.18 -4.75 14.52
CA THR A 71 6.31 -5.58 15.38
C THR A 71 5.15 -6.27 14.64
N CYS A 72 4.89 -5.90 13.39
CA CYS A 72 3.79 -6.48 12.60
C CYS A 72 4.23 -7.75 11.86
N ASP A 73 3.29 -8.66 11.63
CA ASP A 73 3.50 -9.89 10.87
C ASP A 73 3.33 -9.69 9.36
N GLY A 74 2.61 -8.64 8.94
CA GLY A 74 2.34 -8.29 7.55
C GLY A 74 1.85 -6.86 7.38
N GLY A 75 1.54 -6.47 6.14
CA GLY A 75 1.08 -5.12 5.83
C GLY A 75 0.01 -5.05 4.73
N ILE A 76 -0.91 -4.11 4.87
CA ILE A 76 -1.88 -3.76 3.83
C ILE A 76 -1.68 -2.29 3.45
N PHE A 77 -1.45 -2.04 2.17
CA PHE A 77 -1.04 -0.72 1.67
C PHE A 77 -2.08 -0.10 0.75
N CYS A 78 -2.42 1.16 0.99
CA CYS A 78 -3.26 1.96 0.11
C CYS A 78 -2.45 2.50 -1.07
N LEU A 79 -2.89 2.17 -2.29
CA LEU A 79 -2.29 2.61 -3.55
C LEU A 79 -3.18 3.69 -4.21
N ASP A 80 -3.98 4.42 -3.44
CA ASP A 80 -4.80 5.50 -3.99
C ASP A 80 -3.94 6.65 -4.49
N PRO A 81 -4.30 7.27 -5.64
CA PRO A 81 -3.71 8.52 -6.06
C PRO A 81 -3.85 9.59 -4.99
N TRP A 82 -2.74 10.20 -4.59
CA TRP A 82 -2.66 11.16 -3.51
C TRP A 82 -1.93 12.42 -3.98
N ARG A 83 -2.64 13.56 -3.97
CA ARG A 83 -2.12 14.86 -4.46
C ARG A 83 -1.58 14.79 -5.90
N GLY A 84 -2.10 13.88 -6.71
CA GLY A 84 -1.66 13.63 -8.08
C GLY A 84 -2.14 12.26 -8.55
N VAL A 85 -1.40 11.69 -9.50
CA VAL A 85 -1.61 10.33 -10.04
C VAL A 85 -0.89 9.25 -9.24
N GLU A 86 0.17 9.64 -8.51
CA GLU A 86 0.99 8.75 -7.69
C GLU A 86 0.35 8.50 -6.33
N MET A 87 0.72 7.37 -5.73
CA MET A 87 0.40 7.10 -4.33
C MET A 87 1.20 7.98 -3.36
N ASP A 88 0.84 7.90 -2.07
CA ASP A 88 1.62 8.52 -1.02
C ASP A 88 3.07 7.99 -0.98
N THR A 89 4.03 8.91 -0.94
CA THR A 89 5.46 8.56 -0.93
C THR A 89 5.87 7.90 0.39
N GLY A 90 5.25 8.26 1.53
CA GLY A 90 5.49 7.59 2.81
C GLY A 90 5.15 6.10 2.72
N THR A 91 3.94 5.81 2.25
CA THR A 91 3.45 4.45 1.99
C THR A 91 4.37 3.65 1.06
N ALA A 92 4.90 4.26 0.00
CA ALA A 92 5.86 3.60 -0.88
C ALA A 92 7.19 3.22 -0.17
N ILE A 93 7.67 4.07 0.74
CA ILE A 93 8.84 3.77 1.58
C ILE A 93 8.56 2.62 2.54
N GLU A 94 7.37 2.56 3.14
CA GLU A 94 6.97 1.50 4.06
C GLU A 94 6.88 0.14 3.35
N ILE A 95 6.35 0.09 2.11
CA ILE A 95 6.43 -1.10 1.26
C ILE A 95 7.89 -1.52 1.07
N GLY A 96 8.75 -0.59 0.64
CA GLY A 96 10.17 -0.85 0.42
C GLY A 96 10.90 -1.32 1.68
N TYR A 97 10.50 -0.83 2.85
CA TYR A 97 11.04 -1.23 4.15
C TYR A 97 10.62 -2.66 4.54
N MET A 98 9.41 -3.08 4.16
CA MET A 98 8.87 -4.41 4.45
C MET A 98 9.39 -5.51 3.50
N VAL A 99 9.76 -5.16 2.25
CA VAL A 99 10.31 -6.09 1.24
C VAL A 99 11.45 -6.99 1.78
N PRO A 100 12.55 -6.45 2.34
CA PRO A 100 13.65 -7.29 2.83
C PRO A 100 13.25 -8.18 4.01
N GLN A 101 12.18 -7.84 4.73
CA GLN A 101 11.66 -8.61 5.87
C GLN A 101 10.87 -9.85 5.43
N LYS A 102 10.49 -9.94 4.14
CA LYS A 102 9.72 -11.06 3.56
C LYS A 102 8.38 -11.31 4.28
N LYS A 103 7.80 -10.25 4.85
CA LYS A 103 6.47 -10.29 5.47
C LYS A 103 5.39 -10.35 4.38
N PRO A 104 4.27 -11.07 4.59
CA PRO A 104 3.12 -11.02 3.70
C PRO A 104 2.60 -9.59 3.51
N MET A 105 2.26 -9.26 2.26
CA MET A 105 1.75 -7.94 1.89
C MET A 105 0.48 -8.08 1.04
N SER A 106 -0.41 -7.11 1.12
CA SER A 106 -1.51 -6.92 0.15
C SER A 106 -1.71 -5.43 -0.10
N GLY A 107 -2.28 -5.08 -1.24
CA GLY A 107 -2.55 -3.68 -1.60
C GLY A 107 -4.01 -3.47 -1.94
N TRP A 108 -4.45 -2.22 -1.92
CA TRP A 108 -5.79 -1.85 -2.37
C TRP A 108 -5.81 -0.46 -2.99
N THR A 109 -6.79 -0.20 -3.86
CA THR A 109 -7.11 1.13 -4.37
C THR A 109 -8.61 1.31 -4.62
N SER A 110 -9.11 2.53 -4.39
CA SER A 110 -10.43 3.03 -4.77
C SER A 110 -10.48 3.57 -6.22
N ASP A 111 -9.35 3.63 -6.93
CA ASP A 111 -9.28 4.03 -8.33
C ASP A 111 -8.94 2.82 -9.23
N PRO A 112 -9.96 2.18 -9.84
CA PRO A 112 -9.79 0.94 -10.61
C PRO A 112 -9.21 1.15 -12.01
N ARG A 113 -8.87 2.39 -12.39
CA ARG A 113 -8.16 2.64 -13.66
C ARG A 113 -6.74 2.07 -13.56
N PHE A 114 -6.20 1.56 -14.66
CA PHE A 114 -4.77 1.25 -14.72
C PHE A 114 -3.94 2.53 -14.78
N TYR A 115 -2.71 2.45 -14.26
CA TYR A 115 -1.79 3.57 -14.13
C TYR A 115 -1.58 4.36 -15.43
N PRO A 116 -1.37 3.74 -16.61
CA PRO A 116 -1.29 4.50 -17.87
C PRO A 116 -2.53 5.33 -18.19
N GLN A 117 -3.72 4.85 -17.81
CA GLN A 117 -4.96 5.62 -17.98
C GLN A 117 -5.01 6.80 -17.02
N LYS A 118 -4.54 6.65 -15.78
CA LYS A 118 -4.44 7.76 -14.81
C LYS A 118 -3.55 8.89 -15.34
N ILE A 119 -2.39 8.55 -15.93
CA ILE A 119 -1.49 9.53 -16.55
C ILE A 119 -2.16 10.23 -17.73
N LYS A 120 -2.82 9.48 -18.63
CA LYS A 120 -3.55 10.08 -19.77
C LYS A 120 -4.61 11.08 -19.31
N ASP A 121 -5.38 10.72 -18.29
CA ASP A 121 -6.44 11.56 -17.75
C ASP A 121 -5.87 12.81 -17.06
N HIS A 122 -4.71 12.70 -16.40
CA HIS A 122 -4.01 13.84 -15.80
C HIS A 122 -3.59 14.89 -16.85
N PHE A 123 -3.13 14.43 -18.00
CA PHE A 123 -2.73 15.27 -19.13
C PHE A 123 -3.87 15.45 -20.17
N ALA A 124 -5.13 15.32 -19.75
CA ALA A 124 -6.27 15.48 -20.66
C ALA A 124 -6.18 16.79 -21.46
N GLY A 125 -6.45 16.71 -22.76
CA GLY A 125 -6.34 17.83 -23.71
C GLY A 125 -4.94 18.01 -24.33
N HIS A 126 -3.94 17.23 -23.91
CA HIS A 126 -2.61 17.24 -24.52
C HIS A 126 -2.38 15.98 -25.37
N ALA A 127 -1.61 16.11 -26.44
CA ALA A 127 -1.30 15.00 -27.33
C ALA A 127 -0.29 14.04 -26.69
N MET A 128 -0.64 12.76 -26.64
CA MET A 128 0.26 11.67 -26.28
C MET A 128 1.09 11.25 -27.48
N GLN A 129 2.33 10.83 -27.25
CA GLN A 129 3.21 10.31 -28.30
C GLN A 129 3.28 8.78 -28.22
N GLY A 130 3.44 8.09 -29.34
CA GLY A 130 3.71 6.66 -29.35
C GLY A 130 5.13 6.36 -28.86
N ALA A 131 5.29 5.38 -27.97
CA ALA A 131 6.60 4.79 -27.69
C ALA A 131 6.79 3.56 -28.59
N GLY A 132 7.89 3.47 -29.32
CA GLY A 132 8.19 2.31 -30.16
C GLY A 132 8.25 1.04 -29.31
N LYS A 133 7.38 0.06 -29.58
CA LYS A 133 7.38 -1.22 -28.85
C LYS A 133 8.74 -1.90 -28.98
N ASN A 134 9.25 -2.47 -27.89
CA ASN A 134 10.52 -3.19 -27.83
C ASN A 134 11.76 -2.39 -28.25
N THR A 135 11.67 -1.05 -28.18
CA THR A 135 12.86 -0.19 -28.28
C THR A 135 13.47 0.02 -26.89
N MET A 136 14.79 0.26 -26.85
CA MET A 136 15.48 0.58 -25.60
C MET A 136 14.86 1.81 -24.95
N GLY A 137 14.36 1.67 -23.72
CA GLY A 137 13.65 2.75 -23.00
C GLY A 137 12.13 2.81 -23.24
N ALA A 138 11.51 1.76 -23.79
CA ALA A 138 10.05 1.63 -23.96
C ALA A 138 9.56 0.19 -23.70
N THR A 139 10.15 -0.50 -22.72
CA THR A 139 9.81 -1.90 -22.39
C THR A 139 8.64 -2.03 -21.41
N SER A 140 8.36 -0.99 -20.64
CA SER A 140 7.32 -0.98 -19.60
C SER A 140 6.07 -0.18 -19.97
N GLY A 141 5.99 0.33 -21.20
CA GLY A 141 4.94 1.24 -21.65
C GLY A 141 4.92 1.45 -23.16
N VAL A 142 3.78 1.90 -23.70
CA VAL A 142 3.58 2.11 -25.16
C VAL A 142 3.32 3.56 -25.56
N LEU A 143 3.28 4.47 -24.58
CA LEU A 143 3.05 5.90 -24.81
C LEU A 143 4.07 6.75 -24.08
N ARG A 144 4.23 7.98 -24.56
CA ARG A 144 4.91 9.06 -23.86
C ARG A 144 3.94 10.19 -23.61
N ASP A 145 4.10 10.84 -22.46
CA ASP A 145 3.34 12.02 -22.08
C ASP A 145 3.74 13.25 -22.93
N PRO A 146 3.09 14.42 -22.74
CA PRO A 146 3.39 15.62 -23.51
C PRO A 146 4.83 16.12 -23.37
N GLU A 147 5.50 15.74 -22.28
CA GLU A 147 6.89 16.09 -21.98
C GLU A 147 7.88 15.06 -22.54
N GLY A 148 7.37 14.00 -23.18
CA GLY A 148 8.18 12.94 -23.79
C GLY A 148 8.60 11.83 -22.80
N MET A 149 8.10 11.86 -21.56
CA MET A 149 8.38 10.83 -20.56
C MET A 149 7.55 9.59 -20.83
N LEU A 150 8.15 8.41 -20.66
CA LEU A 150 7.47 7.13 -20.90
C LEU A 150 6.36 6.93 -19.86
N ILE A 151 5.14 6.69 -20.33
CA ILE A 151 4.03 6.21 -19.51
C ILE A 151 4.21 4.70 -19.33
N HIS A 152 4.72 4.30 -18.17
CA HIS A 152 5.08 2.91 -17.86
C HIS A 152 3.97 2.15 -17.09
N SER A 153 4.30 0.97 -16.55
CA SER A 153 3.43 0.18 -15.66
C SER A 153 2.11 -0.27 -16.29
N GLU A 154 2.16 -0.66 -17.55
CA GLU A 154 1.03 -1.30 -18.23
C GLU A 154 0.45 -2.48 -17.44
N GLY A 155 -0.88 -2.48 -17.27
CA GLY A 155 -1.61 -3.51 -16.52
C GLY A 155 -1.60 -3.36 -14.99
N LEU A 156 -0.89 -2.38 -14.43
CA LEU A 156 -0.84 -2.13 -12.98
C LEU A 156 -1.75 -0.96 -12.59
N TYR A 157 -2.22 -0.93 -11.34
CA TYR A 157 -3.00 0.18 -10.79
C TYR A 157 -2.12 1.35 -10.34
N MET A 158 -0.85 1.09 -10.07
CA MET A 158 0.12 2.06 -9.57
C MET A 158 1.51 1.86 -10.19
N HIS A 159 2.43 2.80 -9.93
CA HIS A 159 3.83 2.69 -10.33
C HIS A 159 4.41 1.30 -9.96
N GLY A 160 5.12 0.69 -10.91
CA GLY A 160 5.50 -0.73 -10.83
C GLY A 160 6.43 -1.05 -9.67
N MET A 161 7.31 -0.12 -9.29
CA MET A 161 8.20 -0.28 -8.13
C MET A 161 7.46 -0.24 -6.77
N ALA A 162 6.19 0.16 -6.74
CA ALA A 162 5.39 0.12 -5.52
C ALA A 162 4.42 -1.07 -5.51
N GLN A 163 3.77 -1.36 -6.65
CA GLN A 163 2.82 -2.47 -6.75
C GLN A 163 3.51 -3.85 -6.86
N MET A 164 4.52 -4.01 -7.71
CA MET A 164 5.14 -5.31 -7.96
C MET A 164 5.80 -5.93 -6.72
N PRO A 165 6.45 -5.19 -5.79
CA PRO A 165 6.99 -5.81 -4.59
C PRO A 165 5.93 -6.49 -3.71
N ILE A 166 4.69 -5.99 -3.67
CA ILE A 166 3.57 -6.64 -2.99
C ILE A 166 3.27 -7.98 -3.66
N GLU A 167 3.11 -7.98 -4.99
CA GLU A 167 2.79 -9.19 -5.75
C GLU A 167 3.92 -10.23 -5.74
N MET A 168 5.18 -9.77 -5.80
CA MET A 168 6.37 -10.62 -5.70
C MET A 168 6.53 -11.27 -4.32
N ALA A 169 5.97 -10.68 -3.27
CA ALA A 169 5.86 -11.31 -1.95
C ALA A 169 4.69 -12.32 -1.86
N GLY A 170 4.03 -12.62 -2.99
CA GLY A 170 2.85 -13.48 -3.08
C GLY A 170 1.54 -12.77 -2.81
N GLY A 171 1.57 -11.45 -2.61
CA GLY A 171 0.41 -10.57 -2.38
C GLY A 171 -0.40 -10.30 -3.65
N GLU A 172 -1.47 -9.51 -3.50
CA GLU A 172 -2.28 -8.99 -4.61
C GLU A 172 -2.76 -7.56 -4.29
N VAL A 173 -3.02 -6.77 -5.34
CA VAL A 173 -3.62 -5.44 -5.22
C VAL A 173 -5.06 -5.47 -5.70
N PHE A 174 -5.99 -5.14 -4.80
CA PHE A 174 -7.43 -5.16 -5.08
C PHE A 174 -7.94 -3.76 -5.42
N ALA A 175 -8.79 -3.67 -6.44
CA ALA A 175 -9.38 -2.40 -6.86
C ALA A 175 -10.91 -2.45 -6.82
N ALA A 176 -11.52 -1.43 -6.24
CA ALA A 176 -12.96 -1.19 -6.29
C ALA A 176 -13.21 0.32 -6.37
N LYS A 177 -14.46 0.76 -6.59
CA LYS A 177 -14.79 2.20 -6.55
C LYS A 177 -14.99 2.71 -5.12
N ASP A 178 -15.32 1.81 -4.20
CA ASP A 178 -15.37 2.05 -2.77
C ASP A 178 -14.10 1.52 -2.11
N TRP A 179 -13.52 2.30 -1.21
CA TRP A 179 -12.30 1.90 -0.52
C TRP A 179 -12.53 0.73 0.44
N ASP A 180 -13.72 0.66 1.05
CA ASP A 180 -14.09 -0.34 2.07
C ASP A 180 -14.07 -1.75 1.48
N GLY A 181 -14.63 -1.95 0.29
CA GLY A 181 -14.65 -3.21 -0.43
C GLY A 181 -13.31 -3.60 -1.03
N ALA A 182 -12.53 -2.63 -1.55
CA ALA A 182 -11.16 -2.90 -2.00
C ALA A 182 -10.28 -3.36 -0.83
N PHE A 183 -10.35 -2.63 0.29
CA PHE A 183 -9.62 -2.95 1.51
C PHE A 183 -10.06 -4.30 2.09
N THR A 184 -11.36 -4.59 2.15
CA THR A 184 -11.88 -5.87 2.65
C THR A 184 -11.34 -7.05 1.85
N GLN A 185 -11.24 -6.95 0.52
CA GLN A 185 -10.64 -7.99 -0.31
C GLN A 185 -9.15 -8.19 0.01
N ALA A 186 -8.40 -7.10 0.23
CA ALA A 186 -7.00 -7.18 0.66
C ALA A 186 -6.84 -7.87 2.04
N VAL A 187 -7.73 -7.58 2.99
CA VAL A 187 -7.77 -8.24 4.31
C VAL A 187 -8.06 -9.74 4.18
N GLN A 188 -9.04 -10.12 3.35
CA GLN A 188 -9.35 -11.52 3.09
C GLN A 188 -8.17 -12.25 2.45
N HIS A 189 -7.51 -11.62 1.49
CA HIS A 189 -6.35 -12.18 0.81
C HIS A 189 -5.19 -12.45 1.77
N ILE A 190 -4.77 -11.44 2.54
CA ILE A 190 -3.65 -11.61 3.46
C ILE A 190 -3.97 -12.63 4.56
N LYS A 191 -5.24 -12.70 5.03
CA LYS A 191 -5.68 -13.74 5.98
C LYS A 191 -5.48 -15.15 5.41
N MET A 192 -5.84 -15.38 4.15
CA MET A 192 -5.63 -16.67 3.49
C MET A 192 -4.14 -17.05 3.42
N GLN A 193 -3.24 -16.07 3.25
CA GLN A 193 -1.80 -16.34 3.28
C GLN A 193 -1.34 -16.81 4.65
N PHE A 194 -1.79 -16.15 5.73
CA PHE A 194 -1.46 -16.58 7.10
C PHE A 194 -2.01 -17.97 7.42
N ASP A 195 -3.24 -18.28 7.00
CA ASP A 195 -3.84 -19.60 7.23
C ASP A 195 -3.09 -20.72 6.51
N ARG A 196 -2.67 -20.47 5.26
CA ARG A 196 -1.82 -21.40 4.51
C ARG A 196 -0.48 -21.60 5.19
N ASN A 197 0.16 -20.53 5.63
CA ASN A 197 1.46 -20.59 6.29
C ASN A 197 1.40 -21.34 7.63
N GLN A 198 0.32 -21.19 8.39
CA GLN A 198 0.09 -21.97 9.62
C GLN A 198 -0.14 -23.47 9.30
N SER A 199 -0.89 -23.79 8.25
CA SER A 199 -1.17 -25.18 7.86
C SER A 199 0.07 -25.95 7.36
N LEU A 200 1.10 -25.24 6.90
CA LEU A 200 2.36 -25.81 6.40
C LEU A 200 3.40 -26.01 7.51
N GLN A 201 3.18 -25.52 8.73
CA GLN A 201 4.10 -25.77 9.84
C GLN A 201 3.94 -27.24 10.31
N PRO A 202 5.05 -27.99 10.47
CA PRO A 202 4.97 -29.37 10.94
C PRO A 202 4.35 -29.40 12.34
N SER A 203 3.39 -30.30 12.55
CA SER A 203 2.81 -30.53 13.87
C SER A 203 3.94 -30.79 14.88
N PRO A 204 3.95 -30.14 16.05
CA PRO A 204 4.93 -30.44 17.08
C PRO A 204 4.84 -31.94 17.41
N ARG A 205 5.95 -32.64 17.26
CA ARG A 205 6.11 -34.03 17.70
C ARG A 205 6.26 -34.09 19.22
#